data_AF-A0A0R3Q0W7-F1
#
_entry.id   AF-A0A0R3Q0W7-F1
#
_cell.length_a   1.000
_cell.length_b   1.000
_cell.length_c   1.000
_cell.angle_alpha   90.00
_cell.angle_beta   90.00
_cell.angle_gamma   90.00
#
_symmetry.space_group_name_H-M   'P 1'
#
loop_
_entity.id
_entity.type
_entity.pdbx_description
1 polymer ?
#
loop_
_entity_poly.entity_id
_entity_poly.type
_entity_poly.pdbx_seq_one_letter_code
_entity_poly.pdbx_strand_id
1 'polypeptide(L)'
;LQPSGCGKILTATNSYRALEDVVGERGLLHGKDEFKMCNYWIKGPVGSKIEVVFVSYTDRVATDGCRFAGVEIKAGSDKRLTGYR
;
A
#
# COMPACT_ATOMS: atom_id res chain seq x y z
N LEU A 1 15.07 0.50 7.30
CA LEU A 1 14.82 -0.95 7.50
C LEU A 1 13.41 -1.26 6.99
N GLN A 2 13.23 -2.32 6.22
CA GLN A 2 11.89 -2.79 5.83
C GLN A 2 11.21 -3.39 7.08
N PRO A 3 9.95 -3.05 7.39
CA PRO A 3 9.23 -3.67 8.50
C PRO A 3 9.11 -5.19 8.29
N SER A 4 9.04 -5.96 9.38
CA SER A 4 8.73 -7.39 9.31
C SER A 4 7.34 -7.62 8.69
N GLY A 5 7.17 -8.74 7.99
CA GLY A 5 5.93 -9.10 7.31
C GLY A 5 6.11 -9.31 5.80
N CYS A 6 5.03 -9.20 5.05
CA CYS A 6 5.00 -9.31 3.60
C CYS A 6 5.35 -7.99 2.90
N GLY A 7 5.49 -8.05 1.57
CA GLY A 7 5.90 -6.94 0.71
C GLY A 7 7.36 -7.03 0.28
N LYS A 8 7.80 -6.05 -0.50
CA LYS A 8 9.14 -6.05 -1.11
C LYS A 8 9.59 -4.65 -1.52
N ILE A 9 10.87 -4.52 -1.81
CA ILE A 9 11.42 -3.37 -2.51
C ILE A 9 11.15 -3.52 -4.00
N LEU A 10 10.61 -2.46 -4.61
CA LEU A 10 10.31 -2.37 -6.04
C LEU A 10 11.13 -1.22 -6.63
N THR A 11 11.63 -1.39 -7.85
CA THR A 11 12.29 -0.31 -8.59
C THR A 11 11.34 0.21 -9.66
N ALA A 12 10.99 1.49 -9.57
CA ALA A 12 10.19 2.17 -10.58
C ALA A 12 10.99 2.32 -11.87
N THR A 13 10.30 2.17 -12.99
CA THR A 13 10.84 2.32 -14.35
C THR A 13 10.02 3.35 -15.12
N ASN A 14 10.47 3.71 -16.32
CA ASN A 14 9.73 4.63 -17.21
C ASN A 14 8.44 4.02 -17.79
N SER A 15 8.17 2.75 -17.51
CA SER A 15 6.92 2.07 -17.83
C SER A 15 6.22 1.58 -16.57
N TYR A 16 4.88 1.60 -16.59
CA TYR A 16 4.07 1.05 -15.51
C TYR A 16 4.30 -0.45 -15.37
N ARG A 17 4.34 -0.91 -14.12
CA ARG A 17 4.38 -2.32 -13.76
C ARG A 17 3.26 -2.59 -12.79
N ALA A 18 2.49 -3.63 -13.04
CA ALA A 18 1.43 -4.04 -12.13
C ALA A 18 2.05 -4.55 -10.81
N LEU A 19 1.48 -4.08 -9.70
CA LEU A 19 1.66 -4.65 -8.38
C LEU A 19 0.30 -5.20 -7.95
N GLU A 20 0.22 -6.52 -7.81
CA GLU A 20 -0.96 -7.21 -7.33
C GLU A 20 -0.61 -7.94 -6.03
N ASP A 21 -1.50 -7.87 -5.05
CA ASP A 21 -1.35 -8.55 -3.76
C ASP A 21 -2.72 -8.88 -3.16
N VAL A 22 -2.75 -9.93 -2.34
CA VAL A 22 -3.92 -10.35 -1.57
C VAL A 22 -3.56 -10.29 -0.09
N VAL A 23 -4.07 -9.26 0.58
CA VAL A 23 -3.76 -8.99 2.00
C VAL A 23 -5.01 -9.20 2.84
N GLY A 24 -4.83 -9.79 4.02
CA GLY A 24 -5.91 -10.04 4.98
C GLY A 24 -6.56 -11.41 4.84
N GLU A 25 -7.75 -11.56 5.43
CA GLU A 25 -8.54 -12.79 5.42
C GLU A 25 -9.90 -12.52 4.77
N ARG A 26 -10.31 -13.40 3.85
CA ARG A 26 -11.63 -13.29 3.22
C ARG A 26 -12.73 -13.75 4.17
N GLY A 27 -13.91 -13.12 4.08
CA GLY A 27 -15.11 -13.54 4.81
C GLY A 27 -15.23 -13.03 6.25
N LEU A 28 -14.37 -12.12 6.69
CA LEU A 28 -14.54 -11.46 7.98
C LEU A 28 -15.77 -10.54 7.95
N LEU A 29 -16.71 -10.78 8.86
CA LEU A 29 -17.94 -10.00 9.01
C LEU A 29 -17.75 -8.70 9.82
N HIS A 30 -16.65 -8.63 10.57
CA HIS A 30 -16.26 -7.48 11.39
C HIS A 30 -14.82 -7.09 11.07
N GLY A 31 -14.54 -5.78 11.10
CA GLY A 31 -13.17 -5.29 11.05
C GLY A 31 -12.38 -5.82 12.26
N LYS A 32 -11.07 -6.01 12.08
CA LYS A 32 -10.15 -6.29 13.19
C LYS A 32 -9.57 -4.96 13.67
N ASP A 33 -9.27 -4.87 14.96
CA ASP A 33 -8.59 -3.70 15.53
C ASP A 33 -7.16 -3.55 14.99
N GLU A 34 -6.54 -4.67 14.61
CA GLU A 34 -5.22 -4.73 13.98
C GLU A 34 -5.31 -5.16 12.51
N PHE A 35 -4.69 -4.37 11.63
CA PHE A 35 -4.55 -4.73 10.23
C PHE A 35 -3.38 -5.68 10.00
N LYS A 36 -3.60 -6.69 9.16
CA LYS A 36 -2.50 -7.38 8.47
C LYS A 36 -1.91 -6.43 7.43
N MET A 37 -0.62 -6.18 7.50
CA MET A 37 0.06 -5.20 6.64
C MET A 37 1.12 -5.86 5.76
N CYS A 38 1.13 -5.51 4.47
CA CYS A 38 2.27 -5.74 3.57
C CYS A 38 2.89 -4.39 3.21
N ASN A 39 4.20 -4.26 3.36
CA ASN A 39 4.90 -2.99 3.17
C ASN A 39 5.74 -3.02 1.89
N TYR A 40 5.38 -2.17 0.93
CA TYR A 40 6.06 -2.04 -0.35
C TYR A 40 6.91 -0.77 -0.41
N TRP A 41 8.18 -0.92 -0.76
CA TRP A 41 9.13 0.19 -0.87
C TRP A 41 9.46 0.44 -2.34
N ILE A 42 8.76 1.37 -2.96
CA ILE A 42 9.00 1.75 -4.36
C ILE A 42 10.11 2.80 -4.41
N LYS A 43 11.19 2.49 -5.13
CA LYS A 43 12.36 3.35 -5.30
C LYS A 43 12.45 3.82 -6.74
N GLY A 44 12.68 5.11 -6.94
CA GLY A 44 12.98 5.70 -8.24
C GLY A 44 14.40 6.27 -8.26
N PRO A 45 14.94 6.61 -9.43
CA PRO A 45 16.17 7.38 -9.55
C PRO A 45 16.10 8.70 -8.76
N VAL A 46 17.25 9.19 -8.27
CA VAL A 46 17.32 10.49 -7.60
C VAL A 46 16.83 11.59 -8.54
N GLY A 47 16.00 12.50 -8.03
CA GLY A 47 15.40 13.60 -8.81
C GLY A 47 14.18 13.20 -9.65
N SER A 48 13.82 11.91 -9.70
CA SER A 48 12.59 11.44 -10.36
C SER A 48 11.36 11.53 -9.44
N LYS A 49 10.18 11.48 -10.05
CA LYS A 49 8.90 11.27 -9.35
C LYS A 49 8.39 9.87 -9.66
N ILE A 50 7.80 9.24 -8.66
CA ILE A 50 7.13 7.94 -8.81
C ILE A 50 5.63 8.22 -8.94
N GLU A 51 5.02 7.65 -9.97
CA GLU A 51 3.58 7.67 -10.16
C GLU A 51 2.98 6.33 -9.73
N VAL A 52 1.87 6.40 -8.99
CA VAL A 52 1.12 5.22 -8.54
C VAL A 52 -0.32 5.40 -9.01
N VAL A 53 -0.81 4.41 -9.77
CA VAL A 53 -2.19 4.38 -10.25
C VAL A 53 -2.87 3.18 -9.62
N PHE A 54 -4.01 3.43 -8.97
CA PHE A 54 -4.85 2.38 -8.41
C PHE A 54 -5.76 1.82 -9.50
N VAL A 55 -5.58 0.54 -9.82
CA VAL A 55 -6.28 -0.12 -10.93
C VAL A 55 -7.62 -0.68 -10.45
N SER A 56 -7.60 -1.49 -9.39
CA SER A 56 -8.79 -2.13 -8.84
C SER A 56 -8.55 -2.58 -7.40
N TYR A 57 -9.64 -2.87 -6.70
CA TYR A 57 -9.64 -3.44 -5.36
C TYR A 57 -10.77 -4.46 -5.25
N THR A 58 -10.71 -5.30 -4.21
CA THR A 58 -11.81 -6.20 -3.86
C THR A 58 -13.10 -5.40 -3.60
N ASP A 59 -14.23 -5.88 -4.12
CA ASP A 59 -15.53 -5.25 -3.89
C ASP A 59 -15.92 -5.21 -2.40
N ARG A 60 -16.75 -4.22 -2.04
CA ARG A 60 -17.40 -4.07 -0.72
C ARG A 60 -16.47 -3.78 0.47
N VAL A 61 -15.18 -3.53 0.25
CA VAL A 61 -14.26 -3.11 1.33
C VAL A 61 -14.13 -1.60 1.46
N ALA A 62 -14.45 -0.85 0.40
CA ALA A 62 -14.45 0.60 0.36
C ALA A 62 -15.64 1.15 1.17
N THR A 63 -15.42 1.31 2.47
CA THR A 63 -16.40 1.79 3.45
C THR A 63 -15.81 2.98 4.20
N ASP A 64 -16.67 3.75 4.86
CA ASP A 64 -16.21 4.91 5.63
C ASP A 64 -15.15 4.50 6.66
N GLY A 65 -14.08 5.29 6.71
CA GLY A 65 -12.90 5.04 7.54
C GLY A 65 -12.02 3.86 7.15
N CYS A 66 -12.23 3.22 5.98
CA CYS A 66 -11.43 2.08 5.51
C CYS A 66 -11.30 0.93 6.53
N ARG A 67 -12.39 0.65 7.27
CA ARG A 67 -12.38 -0.24 8.45
C ARG A 67 -12.10 -1.72 8.16
N PHE A 68 -12.28 -2.16 6.91
CA PHE A 68 -12.06 -3.56 6.52
C PHE A 68 -10.72 -3.76 5.81
N ALA A 69 -10.34 -2.83 4.95
CA ALA A 69 -9.07 -2.82 4.22
C ALA A 69 -8.75 -1.42 3.72
N GLY A 70 -7.49 -1.16 3.45
CA GLY A 70 -7.04 0.10 2.86
C GLY A 70 -5.66 -0.02 2.25
N VAL A 71 -5.33 0.93 1.36
CA VAL A 71 -3.97 1.17 0.90
C VAL A 71 -3.55 2.55 1.36
N GLU A 72 -2.40 2.64 2.00
CA GLU A 72 -1.83 3.89 2.46
C GLU A 72 -0.56 4.23 1.69
N ILE A 73 -0.50 5.43 1.11
CA ILE A 73 0.69 5.96 0.45
C ILE A 73 1.47 6.83 1.43
N LYS A 74 2.75 6.49 1.64
CA LYS A 74 3.68 7.21 2.52
C LYS A 74 4.83 7.81 1.71
N ALA A 75 4.69 9.08 1.34
CA ALA A 75 5.65 9.76 0.47
C ALA A 75 6.68 10.63 1.22
N GLY A 76 6.34 11.11 2.42
CA GLY A 76 7.22 11.95 3.25
C GLY A 76 8.53 11.26 3.62
N SER A 77 9.58 12.02 3.94
CA SER A 77 10.90 11.48 4.32
C SER A 77 10.79 10.56 5.54
N ASP A 78 10.03 10.98 6.56
CA ASP A 78 9.64 10.16 7.69
C ASP A 78 8.44 9.26 7.31
N LYS A 79 8.71 7.95 7.22
CA LYS A 79 7.72 6.93 6.86
C LYS A 79 6.79 6.55 8.00
N ARG A 80 6.93 7.16 9.17
CA ARG A 80 5.93 7.02 10.27
C ARG A 80 4.73 7.92 10.04
N LEU A 81 4.88 8.98 9.26
CA LEU A 81 3.81 9.92 8.93
C LEU A 81 2.94 9.38 7.80
N THR A 82 1.70 9.89 7.71
CA THR A 82 0.71 9.52 6.69
C THR A 82 0.56 10.66 5.69
N GLY A 83 0.18 10.33 4.45
CA GLY A 83 -0.11 11.31 3.40
C GLY A 83 1.10 11.84 2.62
N TYR A 84 0.82 12.86 1.80
CA TYR A 84 1.75 13.47 0.84
C TYR A 84 2.25 14.88 1.26
N ARG A 85 1.81 15.37 2.42
CA ARG A 85 2.13 16.72 2.91
C ARG A 85 3.53 16.81 3.50
#